data_AF-H1DLG4-F1
#
_entry.id   AF-H1DLG4-F1
#
_cell.length_a   1.000
_cell.length_b   1.000
_cell.length_c   1.000
_cell.angle_alpha   90.00
_cell.angle_beta   90.00
_cell.angle_gamma   90.00
#
_symmetry.space_group_name_H-M   'P 1'
#
loop_
_entity.id
_entity.type
_entity.pdbx_description
1 polymer ?
#
loop_
_entity_poly.entity_id
_entity_poly.type
_entity_poly.pdbx_seq_one_letter_code
_entity_poly.pdbx_strand_id
1 'polypeptide(L)' 'MKKNSVYDCSIIELDKHHSDRKGNISVIENNDTIPFEAKRVYYLYDVPGGEARGSHAHKELSQLIIAVSGSFSVTLDDG' A
#
# COMPACT_ATOMS: atom_id res chain seq x y z
N MET A 1 -6.28 -18.70 -15.87
CA MET A 1 -5.70 -17.54 -15.15
C MET A 1 -6.27 -17.54 -13.74
N LYS A 2 -5.47 -17.22 -12.72
CA LYS A 2 -5.99 -17.05 -11.36
C LYS A 2 -6.98 -15.88 -11.39
N LYS A 3 -8.16 -16.06 -10.83
CA LYS A 3 -9.19 -15.02 -10.76
C LYS A 3 -8.98 -14.33 -9.42
N ASN A 4 -8.41 -13.12 -9.45
CA ASN A 4 -8.28 -12.29 -8.26
C ASN A 4 -9.57 -11.49 -8.08
N SER A 5 -9.86 -11.12 -6.85
CA SER A 5 -11.00 -10.30 -6.45
C SER A 5 -10.62 -9.31 -5.35
N VAL A 6 -11.51 -8.38 -5.04
CA VAL A 6 -11.40 -7.45 -3.91
C VAL A 6 -11.23 -8.17 -2.58
N TYR A 7 -11.69 -9.43 -2.48
CA TYR A 7 -11.52 -10.26 -1.28
C TYR A 7 -10.09 -10.80 -1.10
N ASP A 8 -9.25 -10.73 -2.13
CA ASP A 8 -7.82 -11.07 -2.04
C ASP A 8 -6.97 -9.89 -1.53
N CYS A 9 -7.59 -8.72 -1.34
CA CYS A 9 -6.95 -7.55 -0.76
C CYS A 9 -7.06 -7.56 0.78
N SER A 10 -5.97 -7.22 1.46
CA SER A 10 -5.92 -7.19 2.92
C SER A 10 -5.34 -5.90 3.44
N ILE A 11 -5.77 -5.51 4.65
CA ILE A 11 -5.08 -4.51 5.45
C ILE A 11 -3.92 -5.23 6.14
N ILE A 12 -2.71 -4.68 5.98
CA ILE A 12 -1.51 -5.18 6.63
C ILE A 12 -1.14 -4.21 7.75
N GLU A 13 -1.12 -4.71 8.98
CA GLU A 13 -0.52 -3.97 10.09
C GLU A 13 1.00 -4.16 10.02
N LEU A 14 1.72 -3.04 9.88
CA LEU A 14 3.18 -3.06 9.85
C LEU A 14 3.72 -3.05 11.27
N ASP A 15 4.68 -3.93 11.53
CA ASP A 15 5.43 -3.92 12.78
C ASP A 15 6.11 -2.57 13.00
N LYS A 16 5.98 -2.05 14.22
CA LYS A 16 6.55 -0.77 14.63
C LYS A 16 7.62 -1.01 15.68
N HIS A 17 8.87 -0.80 15.30
CA HIS A 17 9.95 -0.69 16.26
C HIS A 17 9.90 0.72 16.84
N HIS A 18 9.30 0.82 18.02
CA HIS A 18 9.08 2.07 18.73
C HIS A 18 10.28 2.47 19.58
N SER A 19 10.62 3.76 19.55
CA SER A 19 11.53 4.37 20.50
C SER A 19 11.04 5.76 20.89
N ASP A 20 10.79 5.97 22.19
CA ASP A 20 10.29 7.24 22.73
C ASP A 20 11.15 8.45 22.34
N ARG A 21 12.46 8.24 22.15
CA ARG A 21 13.42 9.31 21.82
C ARG A 21 13.74 9.42 20.33
N LYS A 22 13.45 8.38 19.54
CA LYS A 22 13.88 8.29 18.12
C LYS A 22 12.71 8.16 17.13
N GLY A 23 11.48 8.04 17.63
CA GLY A 23 10.30 7.82 16.81
C GLY A 23 10.06 6.34 16.50
N ASN A 24 9.31 6.10 15.42
CA ASN A 24 8.92 4.77 14.97
C ASN A 24 9.64 4.42 13.67
N ILE A 25 10.03 3.17 13.53
CA ILE A 25 10.45 2.59 12.24
C ILE A 25 9.67 1.31 11.97
N SER A 26 9.21 1.17 10.74
CA SER A 26 8.63 -0.07 10.21
C SER A 26 9.48 -0.52 9.03
N VAL A 27 9.75 -1.83 8.97
CA VAL A 27 10.55 -2.46 7.92
C VAL A 27 9.60 -3.25 7.01
N ILE A 28 9.88 -3.23 5.71
CA ILE A 28 9.13 -4.01 4.71
C ILE A 28 10.14 -4.87 3.98
N GLU A 29 10.00 -6.18 4.11
CA GLU A 29 10.89 -7.16 3.49
C GLU A 29 10.12 -8.02 2.48
N ASN A 30 10.80 -8.35 1.37
CA ASN A 30 10.25 -9.22 0.34
C ASN A 30 10.04 -10.62 0.90
N ASN A 31 8.91 -11.25 0.55
CA ASN A 31 8.55 -12.61 0.97
C ASN A 31 8.37 -12.78 2.49
N ASP A 32 8.26 -11.68 3.24
CA ASP A 32 7.92 -11.67 4.66
C ASP A 32 6.76 -10.69 4.90
N THR A 33 7.04 -9.38 4.88
CA THR A 33 6.00 -8.34 5.04
C THR A 33 5.04 -8.30 3.85
N ILE A 34 5.55 -8.59 2.65
CA ILE A 34 4.77 -8.61 1.40
C ILE A 34 4.96 -9.94 0.66
N PRO A 35 3.89 -10.52 0.08
CA PRO A 35 3.95 -11.81 -0.61
C PRO A 35 4.48 -11.70 -2.06
N PHE A 36 5.25 -10.65 -2.36
CA PHE A 36 5.83 -10.37 -3.67
C PHE A 36 7.16 -9.63 -3.53
N GLU A 37 7.96 -9.62 -4.60
CA GLU A 37 9.20 -8.86 -4.64
C GLU A 37 8.95 -7.40 -5.04
N ALA A 38 9.39 -6.46 -4.19
CA ALA A 38 9.37 -5.04 -4.51
C ALA A 38 10.39 -4.73 -5.63
N LYS A 39 9.90 -4.53 -6.85
CA LYS A 39 10.72 -4.13 -8.02
C LYS A 39 10.73 -2.63 -8.26
N ARG A 40 9.83 -1.88 -7.62
CA ARG A 40 9.69 -0.42 -7.75
C ARG A 40 9.05 0.16 -6.50
N VAL A 41 9.58 1.29 -6.03
CA VAL A 41 8.98 2.13 -4.99
C VAL A 41 8.72 3.50 -5.59
N TYR A 42 7.56 4.07 -5.30
CA TYR A 42 7.19 5.43 -5.69
C TYR A 42 6.31 6.05 -4.62
N TYR A 43 6.28 7.37 -4.57
CA TYR A 43 5.51 8.13 -3.60
C TYR A 43 4.70 9.20 -4.32
N LEU A 44 3.50 9.44 -3.82
CA LEU A 44 2.67 10.57 -4.19
C LEU A 44 2.76 11.59 -3.05
N TYR A 45 2.99 12.84 -3.41
CA TYR A 45 3.19 13.94 -2.46
C TYR A 45 2.52 15.19 -3.01
N ASP A 46 2.25 16.14 -2.11
CA ASP A 46 1.56 17.41 -2.39
C ASP A 46 0.25 17.25 -3.17
N VAL A 47 -0.49 16.17 -2.90
CA VAL A 47 -1.83 15.95 -3.43
C VAL A 47 -2.80 16.85 -2.65
N PRO A 48 -3.50 17.80 -3.31
CA PRO A 48 -4.44 18.66 -2.61
C PRO A 48 -5.58 17.85 -1.96
N GLY A 49 -6.05 18.33 -0.80
CA GLY A 49 -7.16 17.68 -0.10
C GLY A 49 -8.45 17.73 -0.93
N GLY A 50 -9.19 16.63 -0.94
CA GLY A 50 -10.44 16.50 -1.72
C GLY A 50 -10.25 16.06 -3.16
N GLU A 51 -9.00 15.99 -3.64
CA GLU A 51 -8.71 15.48 -4.98
C GLU A 51 -8.83 13.96 -5.04
N ALA A 52 -9.33 13.46 -6.18
CA ALA A 52 -9.43 12.05 -6.48
C ALA A 52 -8.47 11.68 -7.62
N ARG A 53 -7.82 10.52 -7.50
CA ARG A 53 -7.05 9.93 -8.61
C ARG A 53 -7.85 8.80 -9.24
N GLY A 54 -7.96 8.87 -10.56
CA GLY A 54 -8.92 8.09 -11.34
C GLY A 54 -8.70 6.58 -11.36
N SER A 55 -9.81 5.90 -11.63
CA SER A 55 -9.99 4.45 -11.71
C SER A 55 -9.19 3.83 -12.86
N HIS A 56 -8.20 3.03 -12.50
CA HIS A 56 -7.42 2.24 -13.43
C HIS A 56 -7.22 0.85 -12.83
N ALA A 57 -7.10 -0.15 -13.70
CA ALA A 57 -6.88 -1.53 -13.30
C ALA A 57 -5.49 -1.99 -13.76
N HIS A 58 -4.94 -2.95 -13.03
CA HIS A 58 -3.70 -3.64 -13.41
C HIS A 58 -3.97 -5.12 -13.56
N LYS A 59 -3.27 -5.77 -14.49
CA LYS A 59 -3.46 -7.20 -14.77
C LYS A 59 -2.64 -8.10 -13.85
N GLU A 60 -1.35 -7.80 -13.69
CA GLU A 60 -0.38 -8.65 -12.96
C GLU A 60 0.32 -7.89 -11.82
N LEU A 61 -0.01 -6.62 -11.59
CA LEU A 61 0.66 -5.78 -10.59
C LEU A 61 0.12 -6.07 -9.19
N SER A 62 1.02 -6.36 -8.25
CA SER A 62 0.75 -6.39 -6.81
C SER A 62 1.33 -5.14 -6.16
N GLN A 63 0.61 -4.53 -5.21
CA GLN A 63 1.00 -3.27 -4.58
C GLN A 63 0.71 -3.28 -3.08
N LEU A 64 1.63 -2.71 -2.30
CA LEU A 64 1.38 -2.26 -0.94
C LEU A 64 1.25 -0.73 -0.98
N ILE A 65 0.13 -0.19 -0.51
CA ILE A 65 -0.11 1.25 -0.46
C ILE A 65 -0.07 1.70 1.00
N ILE A 66 0.74 2.71 1.30
CA ILE A 66 0.96 3.21 2.66
C ILE A 66 0.67 4.70 2.71
N ALA A 67 -0.21 5.11 3.62
CA ALA A 67 -0.38 6.52 3.98
C ALA A 67 0.77 6.95 4.90
N VAL A 68 1.91 7.34 4.31
CA VAL A 68 3.09 7.79 5.07
C VAL A 68 2.80 9.06 5.89
N SER A 69 1.92 9.92 5.37
CA SER A 69 1.40 11.11 6.07
C SER A 69 -0.05 11.34 5.66
N GLY A 70 -0.88 11.80 6.60
CA GLY A 70 -2.31 12.02 6.40
C GLY A 70 -3.10 10.72 6.21
N SER A 71 -4.15 10.79 5.40
CA SER A 71 -5.05 9.67 5.13
C SER A 71 -5.71 9.82 3.75
N PHE A 72 -6.13 8.70 3.17
CA PHE A 72 -6.94 8.67 1.95
C PHE A 72 -7.90 7.48 1.99
N SER A 73 -8.88 7.49 1.11
CA SER A 73 -9.78 6.36 0.87
C SER A 73 -9.36 5.64 -0.42
N VAL A 74 -9.49 4.31 -0.41
CA VAL A 74 -9.32 3.47 -1.61
C VAL A 74 -10.64 2.78 -1.89
N THR A 75 -11.11 2.90 -3.12
CA THR A 75 -12.22 2.10 -3.64
C THR A 75 -11.65 1.04 -4.55
N LEU A 76 -11.96 -0.23 -4.28
CA LEU A 76 -11.52 -1.38 -5.07
C LEU A 76 -12.72 -1.98 -5.81
N ASP A 77 -12.46 -2.51 -6.99
CA ASP A 77 -13.40 -3.17 -7.87
C ASP A 77 -12.68 -4.35 -8.56
N ASP A 78 -13.42 -5.39 -8.94
CA ASP A 78 -12.86 -6.60 -9.57
C ASP A 78 -12.44 -6.41 -11.05
N GLY A 79 -12.62 -5.20 -11.59
CA GLY A 79 -12.18 -4.80 -12.93
C GLY A 79 -13.27 -4.82 -13.98
#